data_AF-A0A554XQG0-F1
#
_entry.id   AF-A0A554XQG0-F1
#
_cell.length_a   1.000
_cell.length_b   1.000
_cell.length_c   1.000
_cell.angle_alpha   90.00
_cell.angle_beta   90.00
_cell.angle_gamma   90.00
#
_symmetry.space_group_name_H-M   'P 1'
#
loop_
_entity.id
_entity.type
_entity.pdbx_description
1 polymer ?
#
loop_
_entity_poly.entity_id
_entity_poly.type
_entity_poly.pdbx_seq_one_letter_code
_entity_poly.pdbx_strand_id
1 'polypeptide(L)'
;MGGKEVIRRLGQAGWRVARIQGSHHILVKLGAPRSVPVPVRGSRGLSSGLVKAIERQSGVKPLKPQPEGGFLVQFVDLEEAFTEGDTEEQAAFNAAEVLTGVLAVRLEQGEDIPPPSPADGRPVALPDAPVQAALLIHFARQGHSLSELARAMGASWPAAQRLTRPGNPTLKQLERAAAALGKRLVLSLE
;
A
#
# COMPACT_ATOMS: atom_id res chain seq x y z
N MET A 1 -8.83 22.54 1.01
CA MET A 1 -7.86 22.35 -0.09
C MET A 1 -8.14 21.04 -0.78
N GLY A 2 -8.07 20.95 -2.12
CA GLY A 2 -8.25 19.69 -2.85
C GLY A 2 -6.96 18.87 -2.94
N GLY A 3 -7.07 17.56 -3.19
CA GLY A 3 -5.92 16.64 -3.22
C GLY A 3 -4.81 17.04 -4.20
N LYS A 4 -5.15 17.55 -5.40
CA LYS A 4 -4.17 18.02 -6.39
C LYS A 4 -3.28 19.15 -5.85
N GLU A 5 -3.86 20.07 -5.10
CA GLU A 5 -3.13 21.19 -4.49
C GLU A 5 -2.23 20.71 -3.34
N VAL A 6 -2.65 19.70 -2.58
CA VAL A 6 -1.80 19.04 -1.58
C VAL A 6 -0.60 18.35 -2.26
N ILE A 7 -0.83 17.57 -3.32
CA ILE A 7 0.26 16.94 -4.10
C ILE A 7 1.26 17.98 -4.60
N ARG A 8 0.77 19.10 -5.13
CA ARG A 8 1.63 20.19 -5.61
C ARG A 8 2.53 20.75 -4.49
N ARG A 9 1.97 20.98 -3.29
CA ARG A 9 2.73 21.47 -2.13
C ARG A 9 3.74 20.45 -1.62
N LEU A 10 3.36 19.18 -1.55
CA LEU A 10 4.30 18.10 -1.21
C LEU A 10 5.42 18.02 -2.26
N GLY A 11 5.10 18.19 -3.55
CA GLY A 11 6.07 18.28 -4.64
C GLY A 11 7.12 19.39 -4.44
N GLN A 12 6.68 20.58 -4.05
CA GLN A 12 7.57 21.69 -3.71
C GLN A 12 8.48 21.39 -2.50
N ALA A 13 8.05 20.48 -1.62
CA ALA A 13 8.84 20.00 -0.49
C ALA A 13 9.69 18.73 -0.82
N GLY A 14 9.79 18.35 -2.10
CA GLY A 14 10.63 17.24 -2.57
C GLY A 14 9.97 15.86 -2.51
N TRP A 15 8.66 15.78 -2.26
CA TRP A 15 7.90 14.53 -2.41
C TRP A 15 7.59 14.26 -3.88
N ARG A 16 7.55 13.00 -4.28
CA ARG A 16 7.18 12.56 -5.63
C ARG A 16 6.14 11.46 -5.57
N VAL A 17 5.22 11.44 -6.53
CA VAL A 17 4.26 10.34 -6.67
C VAL A 17 5.02 9.10 -7.11
N ALA A 18 4.98 8.04 -6.31
CA ALA A 18 5.56 6.73 -6.63
C ALA A 18 4.53 5.82 -7.31
N ARG A 19 3.28 5.86 -6.85
CA ARG A 19 2.20 5.01 -7.34
C ARG A 19 0.86 5.75 -7.27
N ILE A 20 -0.04 5.39 -8.16
CA ILE A 20 -1.45 5.79 -8.11
C ILE A 20 -2.27 4.51 -8.05
N GLN A 21 -3.14 4.40 -7.06
CA GLN A 21 -4.12 3.32 -6.92
C GLN A 21 -5.50 3.95 -6.87
N GLY A 22 -6.24 3.86 -7.98
CA GLY A 22 -7.52 4.54 -8.14
C GLY A 22 -7.41 6.04 -7.84
N SER A 23 -8.06 6.51 -6.77
CA SER A 23 -7.98 7.93 -6.38
C SER A 23 -6.75 8.30 -5.54
N HIS A 24 -6.02 7.32 -5.01
CA HIS A 24 -4.94 7.51 -4.04
C HIS A 24 -3.59 7.67 -4.73
N HIS A 25 -2.96 8.83 -4.54
CA HIS A 25 -1.58 9.06 -4.93
C HIS A 25 -0.68 8.78 -3.75
N ILE A 26 0.25 7.83 -3.89
CA ILE A 26 1.20 7.46 -2.85
C ILE A 26 2.51 8.20 -3.13
N LEU A 27 2.84 9.17 -2.28
CA LEU A 27 4.02 10.00 -2.43
C LEU A 27 5.17 9.48 -1.56
N VAL A 28 6.39 9.61 -2.07
CA VAL A 28 7.62 9.21 -1.38
C VAL A 28 8.64 10.33 -1.45
N LYS A 29 9.57 10.38 -0.49
CA LYS A 29 10.67 11.34 -0.46
C LYS A 29 11.92 10.65 0.06
N LEU A 30 13.06 10.89 -0.60
CA LEU A 30 14.34 10.32 -0.16
C LEU A 30 14.64 10.78 1.28
N GLY A 31 14.95 9.82 2.15
CA GLY A 31 15.22 10.06 3.57
C GLY A 31 13.98 10.28 4.44
N ALA A 32 12.77 10.31 3.87
CA ALA A 32 11.55 10.23 4.67
C ALA A 32 11.32 8.79 5.14
N PRO A 33 10.85 8.57 6.38
CA PRO A 33 10.74 7.22 6.94
C PRO A 33 9.59 6.41 6.34
N ARG A 34 8.59 7.07 5.74
CA ARG A 34 7.37 6.44 5.21
C ARG A 34 6.81 7.23 4.02
N SER A 35 6.04 6.55 3.17
CA SER A 35 5.25 7.19 2.11
C SER A 35 4.10 8.05 2.69
N VAL A 36 3.45 8.89 1.87
CA VAL A 36 2.27 9.69 2.26
C VAL A 36 1.18 9.49 1.21
N PRO A 37 0.02 8.93 1.57
CA PRO A 37 -1.12 8.84 0.67
C PRO A 37 -1.88 10.17 0.62
N VAL A 38 -2.28 10.57 -0.59
CA VAL A 38 -3.15 11.72 -0.82
C VAL A 38 -4.27 11.31 -1.79
N PRO A 39 -5.53 11.22 -1.33
CA PRO A 39 -6.65 10.96 -2.23
C PRO A 39 -6.96 12.20 -3.08
N VAL A 40 -7.28 11.98 -4.36
CA VAL A 40 -7.65 13.03 -5.32
C VAL A 40 -9.05 12.75 -5.85
N ARG A 41 -10.05 13.50 -5.34
CA ARG A 41 -11.47 13.34 -5.70
C ARG A 41 -12.03 14.62 -6.29
N GLY A 42 -11.87 14.79 -7.61
CA GLY A 42 -12.43 15.92 -8.36
C GLY A 42 -12.13 17.28 -7.73
N SER A 43 -13.17 18.10 -7.53
CA SER A 43 -13.10 19.42 -6.88
C SER A 43 -13.26 19.37 -5.35
N ARG A 44 -13.50 18.19 -4.76
CA ARG A 44 -13.77 18.06 -3.34
C ARG A 44 -12.50 18.27 -2.51
N GLY A 45 -12.67 18.94 -1.37
CA GLY A 45 -11.63 19.10 -0.38
C GLY A 45 -11.32 17.83 0.40
N LEU A 46 -10.20 17.86 1.13
CA LEU A 46 -9.88 16.88 2.16
C LEU A 46 -10.41 17.35 3.51
N SER A 47 -10.88 16.41 4.35
CA SER A 47 -11.34 16.74 5.71
C SER A 47 -10.20 17.26 6.60
N SER A 48 -10.57 17.86 7.73
CA SER A 48 -9.60 18.32 8.74
C SER A 48 -8.75 17.19 9.31
N GLY A 49 -9.34 16.01 9.53
CA GLY A 49 -8.64 14.83 10.03
C GLY A 49 -7.57 14.32 9.07
N LEU A 50 -7.94 14.14 7.79
CA LEU A 50 -7.01 13.69 6.76
C LEU A 50 -5.90 14.71 6.50
N VAL A 51 -6.24 15.99 6.47
CA VAL A 51 -5.24 17.07 6.33
C VAL A 51 -4.22 17.01 7.47
N LYS A 52 -4.67 16.89 8.73
CA LYS A 52 -3.77 16.76 9.89
C LYS A 52 -2.88 15.51 9.81
N ALA A 53 -3.41 14.38 9.32
CA ALA A 53 -2.63 13.16 9.11
C ALA A 53 -1.52 13.38 8.06
N ILE A 54 -1.85 14.01 6.93
CA ILE A 54 -0.87 14.36 5.89
C ILE A 54 0.18 15.32 6.44
N GLU A 55 -0.20 16.37 7.16
CA GLU A 55 0.75 17.31 7.78
C GLU A 55 1.69 16.63 8.77
N ARG A 56 1.14 15.77 9.65
CA ARG A 56 1.90 15.01 10.65
C ARG A 56 2.96 14.13 9.99
N GLN A 57 2.60 13.46 8.91
CA GLN A 57 3.49 12.49 8.25
C GLN A 57 4.48 13.13 7.28
N SER A 58 4.03 14.14 6.53
CA SER A 58 4.86 14.80 5.53
C SER A 58 5.77 15.89 6.10
N GLY A 59 5.44 16.42 7.28
CA GLY A 59 6.07 17.61 7.86
C GLY A 59 5.74 18.91 7.13
N VAL A 60 4.85 18.90 6.12
CA VAL A 60 4.52 20.07 5.29
C VAL A 60 3.30 20.78 5.86
N LYS A 61 3.47 22.04 6.28
CA LYS A 61 2.42 22.92 6.83
C LYS A 61 2.47 24.33 6.23
N PRO A 62 1.35 25.08 6.21
CA PRO A 62 -0.01 24.65 6.54
C PRO A 62 -0.75 24.10 5.29
N LEU A 63 -1.55 23.06 5.50
CA LEU A 63 -2.55 22.58 4.55
C LEU A 63 -3.93 23.05 5.04
N LYS A 64 -4.70 23.72 4.19
CA LYS A 64 -6.00 24.29 4.60
C LYS A 64 -7.11 23.23 4.46
N PRO A 65 -7.79 22.81 5.54
CA PRO A 65 -8.88 21.85 5.45
C PRO A 65 -10.14 22.47 4.83
N GLN A 66 -11.13 21.64 4.51
CA GLN A 66 -12.51 22.07 4.20
C GLN A 66 -13.47 21.63 5.34
N PRO A 67 -14.68 22.23 5.44
CA PRO A 67 -15.68 21.86 6.44
C PRO A 67 -16.04 20.37 6.39
N GLU A 68 -16.44 19.85 7.55
CA GLU A 68 -16.28 18.45 7.95
C GLU A 68 -17.42 17.51 7.50
N GLY A 69 -17.11 16.21 7.40
CA GLY A 69 -18.03 15.12 7.11
C GLY A 69 -17.27 13.86 6.66
N GLY A 70 -17.74 12.68 7.06
CA GLY A 70 -17.19 11.39 6.64
C GLY A 70 -16.39 10.63 7.70
N PHE A 71 -16.08 9.38 7.37
CA PHE A 71 -15.33 8.40 8.14
C PHE A 71 -13.85 8.48 7.80
N LEU A 72 -13.00 8.74 8.79
CA LEU A 72 -11.56 8.64 8.69
C LEU A 72 -11.13 7.19 8.92
N VAL A 73 -10.26 6.67 8.06
CA VAL A 73 -9.68 5.33 8.17
C VAL A 73 -8.19 5.44 8.41
N GLN A 74 -7.68 4.66 9.37
CA GLN A 74 -6.25 4.46 9.60
C GLN A 74 -6.00 2.99 9.96
N PHE A 75 -4.93 2.40 9.40
CA PHE A 75 -4.56 1.02 9.66
C PHE A 75 -3.72 0.90 10.93
N VAL A 76 -4.00 -0.11 11.75
CA VAL A 76 -3.29 -0.35 13.04
C VAL A 76 -1.82 -0.68 12.81
N ASP A 77 -1.53 -1.50 11.79
CA ASP A 77 -0.18 -1.99 11.51
C ASP A 77 0.61 -1.10 10.54
N LEU A 78 -0.08 -0.17 9.86
CA LEU A 78 0.50 0.69 8.83
C LEU A 78 0.10 2.13 9.12
N GLU A 79 0.85 2.79 9.99
CA GLU A 79 0.59 4.18 10.40
C GLU A 79 0.47 5.13 9.20
N GLU A 80 1.20 4.88 8.12
CA GLU A 80 1.15 5.71 6.90
C GLU A 80 -0.08 5.51 6.04
N ALA A 81 -0.82 4.42 6.23
CA ALA A 81 -2.01 4.13 5.46
C ALA A 81 -3.20 4.79 6.16
N PHE A 82 -3.66 5.90 5.58
CA PHE A 82 -4.85 6.60 6.02
C PHE A 82 -5.64 7.13 4.82
N THR A 83 -6.95 7.22 4.98
CA THR A 83 -7.87 7.76 3.98
C THR A 83 -9.18 8.20 4.64
N GLU A 84 -10.15 8.64 3.86
CA GLU A 84 -11.48 9.01 4.35
C GLU A 84 -12.57 8.70 3.31
N GLY A 85 -13.81 8.53 3.74
CA GLY A 85 -14.99 8.43 2.86
C GLY A 85 -16.23 9.03 3.51
N ASP A 86 -17.19 9.53 2.73
CA ASP A 86 -18.41 10.15 3.26
C ASP A 86 -19.35 9.13 3.93
N THR A 87 -19.32 7.88 3.46
CA THR A 87 -20.08 6.74 3.99
C THR A 87 -19.13 5.61 4.37
N GLU A 88 -19.62 4.63 5.15
CA GLU A 88 -18.83 3.44 5.50
C GLU A 88 -18.39 2.66 4.26
N GLU A 89 -19.25 2.52 3.25
CA GLU A 89 -18.95 1.83 2.01
C GLU A 89 -17.86 2.55 1.22
N GLN A 90 -17.95 3.89 1.13
CA GLN A 90 -16.91 4.69 0.48
C GLN A 90 -15.59 4.62 1.26
N ALA A 91 -15.66 4.64 2.60
CA ALA A 91 -14.48 4.53 3.45
C ALA A 91 -13.80 3.16 3.30
N ALA A 92 -14.58 2.08 3.25
CA ALA A 92 -14.08 0.72 3.02
C ALA A 92 -13.46 0.56 1.62
N PHE A 93 -14.11 1.10 0.59
CA PHE A 93 -13.55 1.13 -0.77
C PHE A 93 -12.21 1.87 -0.81
N ASN A 94 -12.17 3.08 -0.23
CA ASN A 94 -10.95 3.87 -0.16
C ASN A 94 -9.86 3.20 0.69
N ALA A 95 -10.24 2.47 1.73
CA ALA A 95 -9.32 1.72 2.58
C ALA A 95 -8.58 0.65 1.78
N ALA A 96 -9.29 -0.10 0.93
CA ALA A 96 -8.67 -1.09 0.04
C ALA A 96 -7.72 -0.43 -0.98
N GLU A 97 -8.08 0.73 -1.56
CA GLU A 97 -7.20 1.47 -2.48
C GLU A 97 -5.92 1.93 -1.79
N VAL A 98 -6.02 2.59 -0.63
CA VAL A 98 -4.83 3.10 0.06
C VAL A 98 -3.94 1.97 0.56
N LEU A 99 -4.53 0.88 1.07
CA LEU A 99 -3.80 -0.30 1.52
C LEU A 99 -3.00 -0.93 0.36
N THR A 100 -3.66 -1.13 -0.77
CA THR A 100 -3.04 -1.65 -2.00
C THR A 100 -1.88 -0.77 -2.45
N GLY A 101 -2.09 0.55 -2.50
CA GLY A 101 -1.06 1.50 -2.92
C GLY A 101 0.16 1.53 -2.00
N VAL A 102 -0.06 1.59 -0.69
CA VAL A 102 1.01 1.64 0.33
C VAL A 102 1.82 0.35 0.33
N LEU A 103 1.16 -0.81 0.37
CA LEU A 103 1.84 -2.12 0.37
C LEU A 103 2.63 -2.34 -0.92
N ALA A 104 2.09 -1.92 -2.07
CA ALA A 104 2.81 -1.99 -3.33
C ALA A 104 4.11 -1.16 -3.30
N VAL A 105 4.07 0.06 -2.76
CA VAL A 105 5.27 0.89 -2.60
C VAL A 105 6.28 0.22 -1.66
N ARG A 106 5.84 -0.32 -0.52
CA ARG A 106 6.71 -1.06 0.41
C ARG A 106 7.39 -2.25 -0.27
N LEU A 107 6.64 -3.07 -1.01
CA LEU A 107 7.15 -4.21 -1.78
C LEU A 107 8.16 -3.80 -2.86
N GLU A 108 7.89 -2.71 -3.58
CA GLU A 108 8.75 -2.21 -4.65
C GLU A 108 10.09 -1.67 -4.10
N GLN A 109 10.06 -1.02 -2.94
CA GLN A 109 11.22 -0.42 -2.27
C GLN A 109 11.95 -1.40 -1.34
N GLY A 110 11.39 -2.58 -1.08
CA GLY A 110 11.96 -3.54 -0.15
C GLY A 110 11.88 -3.07 1.30
N GLU A 111 10.89 -2.25 1.63
CA GLU A 111 10.60 -1.83 3.00
C GLU A 111 10.00 -3.01 3.78
N ASP A 112 10.16 -2.95 5.10
CA ASP A 112 9.54 -3.93 6.00
C ASP A 112 8.02 -3.93 5.85
N ILE A 113 7.37 -5.09 5.97
CA ILE A 113 5.92 -5.22 5.92
C ILE A 113 5.50 -6.04 7.14
N PRO A 114 4.86 -5.42 8.16
CA PRO A 114 4.43 -6.14 9.34
C PRO A 114 3.31 -7.13 8.98
N PRO A 115 3.23 -8.28 9.67
CA PRO A 115 2.05 -9.13 9.60
C PRO A 115 0.82 -8.36 10.15
N PRO A 116 -0.39 -8.63 9.63
CA PRO A 116 -1.59 -7.97 10.12
C PRO A 116 -1.90 -8.38 11.56
N SER A 117 -2.27 -7.42 12.39
CA SER A 117 -2.82 -7.66 13.72
C SER A 117 -4.19 -8.36 13.62
N PRO A 118 -4.61 -9.11 14.66
CA PRO A 118 -5.96 -9.66 14.73
C PRO A 118 -7.03 -8.58 14.53
N ALA A 119 -8.11 -8.92 13.83
CA ALA A 119 -9.18 -7.97 13.55
C ALA A 119 -9.87 -7.50 14.84
N ASP A 120 -10.07 -8.38 15.84
CA ASP A 120 -10.75 -8.09 17.12
C ASP A 120 -12.09 -7.33 16.95
N GLY A 121 -12.89 -7.71 15.94
CA GLY A 121 -14.16 -7.06 15.62
C GLY A 121 -14.03 -5.73 14.86
N ARG A 122 -12.81 -5.29 14.52
CA ARG A 122 -12.57 -4.13 13.65
C ARG A 122 -12.88 -4.48 12.19
N PRO A 123 -13.33 -3.52 11.37
CA PRO A 123 -13.41 -3.70 9.92
C PRO A 123 -12.06 -4.06 9.31
N VAL A 124 -12.05 -4.97 8.34
CA VAL A 124 -10.84 -5.42 7.63
C VAL A 124 -10.93 -4.99 6.16
N ALA A 125 -9.84 -4.42 5.66
CA ALA A 125 -9.67 -4.20 4.22
C ALA A 125 -8.61 -5.16 3.67
N LEU A 126 -8.83 -5.64 2.45
CA LEU A 126 -7.88 -6.50 1.73
C LEU A 126 -7.27 -5.72 0.57
N PRO A 127 -5.96 -5.88 0.29
CA PRO A 127 -5.36 -5.31 -0.90
C PRO A 127 -5.81 -6.08 -2.16
N ASP A 128 -5.55 -5.54 -3.35
CA ASP A 128 -5.87 -6.26 -4.58
C ASP A 128 -5.07 -7.55 -4.79
N ALA A 129 -5.56 -8.43 -5.67
CA ALA A 129 -4.96 -9.76 -5.89
C ALA A 129 -3.48 -9.71 -6.31
N PRO A 130 -3.03 -8.79 -7.21
CA PRO A 130 -1.61 -8.61 -7.49
C PRO A 130 -0.73 -8.34 -6.26
N VAL A 131 -1.18 -7.47 -5.35
CA VAL A 131 -0.46 -7.19 -4.09
C VAL A 131 -0.53 -8.39 -3.16
N GLN A 132 -1.70 -9.04 -3.02
CA GLN A 132 -1.83 -10.27 -2.21
C GLN A 132 -0.85 -11.37 -2.67
N ALA A 133 -0.75 -11.61 -3.97
CA ALA A 133 0.17 -12.61 -4.53
C ALA A 133 1.63 -12.31 -4.18
N ALA A 134 2.04 -11.03 -4.27
CA ALA A 134 3.39 -10.62 -3.89
C ALA A 134 3.64 -10.74 -2.38
N LEU A 135 2.64 -10.44 -1.54
CA LEU A 135 2.71 -10.61 -0.09
C LEU A 135 2.84 -12.08 0.32
N LEU A 136 2.13 -12.99 -0.34
CA LEU A 136 2.26 -14.43 -0.11
C LEU A 136 3.71 -14.88 -0.27
N ILE A 137 4.38 -14.44 -1.35
CA ILE A 137 5.80 -14.76 -1.58
C ILE A 137 6.69 -14.03 -0.58
N HIS A 138 6.41 -12.76 -0.27
CA HIS A 138 7.16 -11.98 0.71
C HIS A 138 7.21 -12.67 2.08
N PHE A 139 6.06 -13.02 2.65
CA PHE A 139 5.99 -13.68 3.96
C PHE A 139 6.50 -15.11 3.93
N ALA A 140 6.25 -15.86 2.86
CA ALA A 140 6.73 -17.23 2.74
C ALA A 140 8.27 -17.35 2.64
N ARG A 141 8.96 -16.28 2.23
CA ARG A 141 10.43 -16.28 2.12
C ARG A 141 11.16 -16.38 3.46
N GLN A 142 10.59 -15.92 4.59
CA GLN A 142 11.16 -16.08 5.95
C GLN A 142 12.69 -15.86 6.06
N GLY A 143 13.26 -14.88 5.33
CA GLY A 143 14.70 -14.59 5.32
C GLY A 143 15.50 -15.16 4.15
N HIS A 144 14.93 -16.05 3.33
CA HIS A 144 15.56 -16.51 2.08
C HIS A 144 15.78 -15.33 1.11
N SER A 145 17.00 -15.23 0.59
CA SER A 145 17.37 -14.26 -0.42
C SER A 145 16.65 -14.50 -1.76
N LEU A 146 16.57 -13.47 -2.59
CA LEU A 146 16.04 -13.60 -3.95
C LEU A 146 16.87 -14.57 -4.80
N SER A 147 18.17 -14.65 -4.56
CA SER A 147 19.08 -15.56 -5.27
C SER A 147 18.80 -17.03 -4.92
N GLU A 148 18.53 -17.33 -3.65
CA GLU A 148 18.14 -18.68 -3.23
C GLU A 148 16.80 -19.09 -3.83
N LEU A 149 15.82 -18.18 -3.83
CA LEU A 149 14.52 -18.41 -4.46
C LEU A 149 14.70 -18.67 -5.97
N ALA A 150 15.45 -17.83 -6.68
CA ALA A 150 15.71 -18.00 -8.11
C ALA A 150 16.35 -19.37 -8.42
N ARG A 151 17.36 -19.77 -7.64
CA ARG A 151 18.04 -21.06 -7.76
C ARG A 151 17.07 -22.23 -7.53
N ALA A 152 16.29 -22.18 -6.45
CA ALA A 152 15.33 -23.23 -6.10
C ALA A 152 14.21 -23.36 -7.14
N MET A 153 13.81 -22.26 -7.77
CA MET A 153 12.83 -22.23 -8.86
C MET A 153 13.38 -22.65 -10.22
N GLY A 154 14.71 -22.81 -10.37
CA GLY A 154 15.35 -22.97 -11.69
C GLY A 154 15.06 -21.79 -12.62
N ALA A 155 15.03 -20.57 -12.07
CA ALA A 155 14.66 -19.35 -12.77
C ALA A 155 15.77 -18.30 -12.70
N SER A 156 15.71 -17.30 -13.59
CA SER A 156 16.62 -16.15 -13.51
C SER A 156 16.27 -15.25 -12.32
N TRP A 157 17.25 -14.51 -11.82
CA TRP A 157 17.04 -13.56 -10.72
C TRP A 157 15.91 -12.54 -11.01
N PRO A 158 15.81 -11.91 -12.21
CA PRO A 158 14.68 -11.03 -12.52
C PRO A 158 13.33 -11.74 -12.51
N ALA A 159 13.27 -13.03 -12.87
CA ALA A 159 12.03 -13.80 -12.84
C ALA A 159 11.55 -14.06 -11.41
N ALA A 160 12.47 -14.34 -10.48
CA ALA A 160 12.16 -14.46 -9.06
C ALA A 160 11.77 -13.10 -8.45
N GLN A 161 12.47 -12.02 -8.78
CA GLN A 161 12.18 -10.67 -8.29
C GLN A 161 10.77 -10.21 -8.68
N ARG A 162 10.30 -10.55 -9.90
CA ARG A 162 8.94 -10.20 -10.33
C ARG A 162 7.84 -10.81 -9.44
N LEU A 163 8.11 -11.92 -8.76
CA LEU A 163 7.15 -12.57 -7.88
C LEU A 163 7.07 -11.93 -6.49
N THR A 164 8.04 -11.11 -6.12
CA THR A 164 8.06 -10.38 -4.85
C THR A 164 7.59 -8.94 -4.99
N ARG A 165 7.01 -8.60 -6.14
CA ARG A 165 6.49 -7.27 -6.47
C ARG A 165 5.08 -7.40 -7.03
N PRO A 166 4.22 -6.38 -6.89
CA PRO A 166 2.89 -6.41 -7.47
C PRO A 166 2.97 -6.64 -8.98
N GLY A 167 2.16 -7.56 -9.49
CA GLY A 167 2.14 -7.92 -10.91
C GLY A 167 1.16 -9.06 -11.18
N ASN A 168 1.27 -9.65 -12.38
CA ASN A 168 0.36 -10.70 -12.83
C ASN A 168 1.12 -12.04 -12.99
N PRO A 169 1.57 -12.67 -11.89
CA PRO A 169 2.19 -13.98 -11.98
C PRO A 169 1.15 -15.02 -12.40
N THR A 170 1.57 -16.00 -13.20
CA THR A 170 0.69 -17.13 -13.52
C THR A 170 0.60 -18.08 -12.33
N LEU A 171 -0.48 -18.86 -12.23
CA LEU A 171 -0.63 -19.89 -11.19
C LEU A 171 0.57 -20.84 -11.17
N LYS A 172 1.07 -21.26 -12.34
CA LYS A 172 2.28 -22.09 -12.47
C LYS A 172 3.53 -21.43 -11.87
N GLN A 173 3.66 -20.11 -11.99
CA GLN A 173 4.78 -19.38 -11.38
C GLN A 173 4.64 -19.33 -9.85
N LEU A 174 3.43 -19.09 -9.34
CA LEU A 174 3.13 -19.08 -7.91
C LEU A 174 3.32 -20.45 -7.27
N GLU A 175 2.81 -21.53 -7.90
CA GLU A 175 3.01 -22.91 -7.44
C GLU A 175 4.49 -23.27 -7.34
N ARG A 176 5.27 -22.92 -8.37
CA ARG A 176 6.71 -23.18 -8.38
C ARG A 176 7.45 -22.40 -7.28
N ALA A 177 7.05 -21.15 -7.04
CA ALA A 177 7.63 -20.35 -5.96
C ALA A 177 7.26 -20.92 -4.58
N ALA A 178 6.00 -21.31 -4.37
CA ALA A 178 5.56 -21.96 -3.14
C ALA A 178 6.32 -23.26 -2.89
N ALA A 179 6.45 -24.12 -3.92
CA ALA A 179 7.19 -25.38 -3.82
C ALA A 179 8.68 -25.15 -3.50
N ALA A 180 9.31 -24.16 -4.13
CA ALA A 180 10.69 -23.76 -3.85
C ALA A 180 10.90 -23.26 -2.41
N LEU A 181 9.84 -22.76 -1.76
CA LEU A 181 9.83 -22.32 -0.36
C LEU A 181 9.33 -23.42 0.60
N GLY A 182 9.16 -24.66 0.12
CA GLY A 182 8.65 -25.77 0.92
C GLY A 182 7.19 -25.62 1.34
N LYS A 183 6.40 -24.85 0.59
CA LYS A 183 4.98 -24.57 0.82
C LYS A 183 4.13 -25.16 -0.30
N ARG A 184 2.80 -25.13 -0.11
CA ARG A 184 1.80 -25.46 -1.13
C ARG A 184 0.99 -24.21 -1.43
N LEU A 185 0.74 -23.91 -2.70
CA LEU A 185 -0.21 -22.87 -3.08
C LEU A 185 -1.63 -23.38 -2.80
N VAL A 186 -2.39 -22.61 -2.02
CA VAL A 186 -3.82 -22.84 -1.76
C VAL A 186 -4.55 -21.53 -2.07
N LEU A 187 -5.64 -21.63 -2.81
CA LEU A 187 -6.52 -20.50 -3.10
C LEU A 187 -7.79 -20.62 -2.26
N SER A 188 -8.19 -19.52 -1.64
CA SER A 188 -9.44 -19.38 -0.91
C SER A 188 -10.26 -18.22 -1.47
N LEU A 189 -11.58 -18.29 -1.29
CA LEU A 189 -12.50 -17.18 -1.48
C LEU A 189 -13.06 -16.83 -0.10
N GLU A 190 -13.20 -15.54 0.18
CA GLU A 190 -13.78 -14.99 1.40
C GLU A 190 -15.01 -14.16 1.06
#